data_AF-A0A1J1HLX1-F1
#
_entry.id   AF-A0A1J1HLX1-F1
#
_cell.length_a   1.000
_cell.length_b   1.000
_cell.length_c   1.000
_cell.angle_alpha   90.00
_cell.angle_beta   90.00
_cell.angle_gamma   90.00
#
_symmetry.space_group_name_H-M   'P 1'
#
loop_
_entity.id
_entity.type
_entity.pdbx_description
1 polymer ?
#
loop_
_entity_poly.entity_id
_entity_poly.type
_entity_poly.pdbx_seq_one_letter_code
_entity_poly.pdbx_strand_id
1 'polypeptide(L)'
;MKCIVGFLRMNDVHEELLDSVESSPNSTLCDQIINSQLNEMHEKMGLNKVSEENAVKCAKRSIEESGVKKLYLLTTAVGNFEVGWKIWKLSSQQKRYSQLGDTLNKAIKAIESKCNEEMIKENIGAGFDKSIYNRVENYRGDQEYCIRKHLVVRGVLDQFAYNLILNPKGINENLVDCATIVSNIVENSYRKMKFSQCEIDEFRRRNYIEYDLKIEYVLPNLYLTPHEIAKEKRDYIETVYKIRSDAKALCKELLF
;
A
#
# COMPACT_ATOMS: atom_id res chain seq x y z
N MET A 1 -4.07 -22.73 27.89
CA MET A 1 -5.18 -22.02 28.57
C MET A 1 -4.71 -20.98 29.60
N LYS A 2 -4.19 -21.36 30.79
CA LYS A 2 -3.83 -20.42 31.88
C LYS A 2 -2.84 -19.31 31.46
N CYS A 3 -1.96 -19.61 30.50
CA CYS A 3 -1.02 -18.65 29.92
C CYS A 3 -1.66 -17.54 29.08
N ILE A 4 -2.59 -17.89 28.18
CA ILE A 4 -3.26 -16.92 27.30
C ILE A 4 -4.13 -15.99 28.16
N VAL A 5 -4.88 -16.55 29.12
CA VAL A 5 -5.69 -15.77 30.06
C VAL A 5 -4.83 -14.86 30.93
N GLY A 6 -3.72 -15.38 31.48
CA GLY A 6 -2.77 -14.58 32.25
C GLY A 6 -2.20 -13.42 31.43
N PHE A 7 -1.77 -13.67 30.19
CA PHE A 7 -1.28 -12.63 29.28
C PHE A 7 -2.33 -11.57 28.98
N LEU A 8 -3.57 -11.98 28.68
CA LEU A 8 -4.67 -11.05 28.40
C LEU A 8 -4.94 -10.13 29.60
N ARG A 9 -5.01 -10.69 30.82
CA ARG A 9 -5.18 -9.90 32.05
C ARG A 9 -4.03 -8.95 32.34
N MET A 10 -2.78 -9.40 32.15
CA MET A 10 -1.59 -8.55 32.31
C MET A 10 -1.49 -7.43 31.27
N ASN A 11 -2.25 -7.53 30.18
CA ASN A 11 -2.30 -6.53 29.11
C ASN A 11 -3.67 -5.81 29.10
N ASP A 12 -4.27 -5.60 30.27
CA ASP A 12 -5.48 -4.81 30.50
C ASP A 12 -6.74 -5.27 29.75
N VAL A 13 -6.79 -6.55 29.35
CA VAL A 13 -8.04 -7.14 28.86
C VAL A 13 -8.83 -7.62 30.08
N HIS A 14 -9.71 -6.75 30.57
CA HIS A 14 -10.60 -7.02 31.69
C HIS A 14 -11.97 -7.49 31.19
N GLU A 15 -12.01 -8.70 30.66
CA GLU A 15 -13.25 -9.37 30.27
C GLU A 15 -13.69 -10.27 31.43
N GLU A 16 -14.95 -10.16 31.89
CA GLU A 16 -15.53 -11.03 32.95
C GLU A 16 -15.32 -12.52 32.66
N LEU A 17 -15.24 -12.86 31.37
CA LEU A 17 -14.97 -14.19 30.82
C LEU A 17 -13.67 -14.78 31.33
N LEU A 18 -12.64 -13.95 31.45
CA LEU A 18 -11.31 -14.35 31.84
C LEU A 18 -11.28 -14.74 33.31
N ASP A 19 -12.13 -14.18 34.17
CA ASP A 19 -12.21 -14.43 35.63
C ASP A 19 -12.56 -15.87 36.00
N SER A 20 -13.08 -16.64 35.03
CA SER A 20 -13.38 -18.06 35.18
C SER A 20 -12.14 -18.99 35.22
N VAL A 21 -10.93 -18.46 34.98
CA VAL A 21 -9.69 -19.25 34.90
C VAL A 21 -8.62 -18.71 35.84
N GLU A 22 -8.01 -19.57 36.65
CA GLU A 22 -6.88 -19.19 37.51
C GLU A 22 -5.62 -18.82 36.69
N SER A 23 -4.88 -17.80 37.11
CA SER A 23 -3.64 -17.36 36.47
C SER A 23 -2.51 -18.40 36.61
N SER A 24 -1.65 -18.50 35.59
CA SER A 24 -0.47 -19.38 35.61
C SER A 24 0.69 -18.76 36.41
N PRO A 25 1.45 -19.55 37.19
CA PRO A 25 2.63 -19.06 37.92
C PRO A 25 3.95 -19.08 37.13
N ASN A 26 4.00 -19.57 35.88
CA ASN A 26 5.27 -19.81 35.17
C ASN A 26 5.34 -19.06 33.82
N SER A 27 6.31 -18.13 33.65
CA SER A 27 6.34 -17.15 32.56
C SER A 27 6.94 -17.67 31.25
N THR A 28 8.06 -18.40 31.28
CA THR A 28 8.82 -18.76 30.06
C THR A 28 8.07 -19.71 29.12
N LEU A 29 7.34 -20.69 29.68
CA LEU A 29 6.51 -21.61 28.89
C LEU A 29 5.28 -20.89 28.29
N CYS A 30 4.77 -19.87 28.98
CA CYS A 30 3.64 -19.10 28.50
C CYS A 30 3.99 -18.26 27.28
N ASP A 31 5.18 -17.67 27.24
CA ASP A 31 5.65 -16.89 26.10
C ASP A 31 5.78 -17.74 24.83
N GLN A 32 6.26 -18.99 24.96
CA GLN A 32 6.34 -19.93 23.84
C GLN A 32 4.95 -20.26 23.26
N ILE A 33 3.96 -20.49 24.13
CA ILE A 33 2.58 -20.78 23.72
C ILE A 33 1.96 -19.58 23.01
N ILE A 34 2.18 -18.37 23.52
CA ILE A 34 1.66 -17.13 22.91
C ILE A 34 2.30 -16.93 21.53
N ASN A 35 3.61 -17.10 21.42
CA ASN A 35 4.32 -16.94 20.16
C ASN A 35 3.89 -17.99 19.12
N SER A 36 3.66 -19.24 19.54
CA SER A 36 3.11 -20.28 18.67
C SER A 36 1.73 -19.89 18.12
N GLN A 37 0.84 -19.35 18.96
CA GLN A 37 -0.49 -18.91 18.53
C GLN A 37 -0.44 -17.72 17.58
N LEU A 38 0.47 -16.76 17.80
CA LEU A 38 0.66 -15.63 16.90
C LEU A 38 1.22 -16.06 15.54
N ASN A 39 2.11 -17.06 15.52
CA ASN A 39 2.62 -17.63 14.27
C ASN A 39 1.51 -18.30 13.45
N GLU A 40 0.62 -19.06 14.09
CA GLU A 40 -0.56 -19.61 13.40
C GLU A 40 -1.46 -18.51 12.82
N MET A 41 -1.63 -17.38 13.52
CA MET A 41 -2.37 -16.24 12.98
C MET A 41 -1.67 -15.65 11.76
N HIS A 42 -0.36 -15.45 11.83
CA HIS A 42 0.44 -14.95 10.70
C HIS A 42 0.31 -15.84 9.47
N GLU A 43 0.34 -17.17 9.65
CA GLU A 43 0.16 -18.14 8.57
C GLU A 43 -1.25 -18.08 7.96
N LYS A 44 -2.29 -17.93 8.80
CA LYS A 44 -3.70 -17.87 8.38
C LYS A 44 -4.05 -16.59 7.61
N MET A 45 -3.33 -15.50 7.79
CA MET A 45 -3.54 -14.24 7.06
C MET A 45 -3.14 -14.33 5.57
N GLY A 46 -2.68 -15.50 5.07
CA GLY A 46 -2.46 -15.70 3.65
C GLY A 46 -1.33 -14.84 3.05
N LEU A 47 -0.53 -14.19 3.90
CA LEU A 47 0.64 -13.38 3.53
C LEU A 47 1.85 -14.25 3.13
N ASN A 48 1.68 -15.58 3.08
CA ASN A 48 2.68 -16.56 2.66
C ASN A 48 2.85 -16.67 1.13
N LYS A 49 2.35 -15.72 0.34
CA LYS A 49 2.77 -15.65 -1.07
C LYS A 49 4.22 -15.13 -1.10
N VAL A 50 5.08 -16.01 -1.60
CA VAL A 50 6.56 -16.04 -1.56
C VAL A 50 7.29 -14.77 -2.08
N SER A 51 6.62 -13.68 -2.42
CA SER A 51 7.23 -12.49 -3.02
C SER A 51 7.25 -11.20 -2.18
N GLU A 52 6.83 -11.20 -0.91
CA GLU A 52 6.59 -9.92 -0.19
C GLU A 52 7.07 -9.91 1.27
N GLU A 53 8.38 -10.04 1.49
CA GLU A 53 9.00 -9.92 2.84
C GLU A 53 8.55 -8.64 3.58
N ASN A 54 8.35 -7.54 2.85
CA ASN A 54 7.86 -6.28 3.41
C ASN A 54 6.38 -6.34 3.84
N ALA A 55 5.52 -7.06 3.12
CA ALA A 55 4.13 -7.24 3.51
C ALA A 55 4.03 -8.06 4.81
N VAL A 56 4.86 -9.09 4.95
CA VAL A 56 4.96 -9.89 6.19
C VAL A 56 5.45 -9.02 7.35
N LYS A 57 6.47 -8.18 7.13
CA LYS A 57 6.97 -7.24 8.16
C LYS A 57 5.90 -6.22 8.56
N CYS A 58 5.18 -5.64 7.60
CA CYS A 58 4.08 -4.71 7.86
C CYS A 58 2.98 -5.35 8.70
N ALA A 59 2.59 -6.59 8.37
CA ALA A 59 1.52 -7.27 9.08
C ALA A 59 1.92 -7.59 10.52
N LYS A 60 3.13 -8.13 10.73
CA LYS A 60 3.68 -8.39 12.08
C LYS A 60 3.66 -7.14 12.95
N ARG A 61 4.23 -6.04 12.43
CA ARG A 61 4.21 -4.73 13.12
C ARG A 61 2.78 -4.27 13.43
N SER A 62 1.90 -4.33 12.43
CA SER A 62 0.52 -3.87 12.57
C SER A 62 -0.27 -4.68 13.60
N ILE A 63 -0.05 -5.99 13.68
CA ILE A 63 -0.68 -6.88 14.68
C ILE A 63 -0.28 -6.51 16.10
N GLU A 64 0.99 -6.17 16.30
CA GLU A 64 1.54 -5.78 17.60
C GLU A 64 0.98 -4.41 18.04
N GLU A 65 0.82 -3.47 17.11
CA GLU A 65 0.40 -2.09 17.39
C GLU A 65 -1.13 -1.92 17.52
N SER A 66 -1.94 -2.71 16.79
CA SER A 66 -3.39 -2.45 16.61
C SER A 66 -4.31 -3.15 17.63
N GLY A 67 -3.76 -3.80 18.66
CA GLY A 67 -4.56 -4.58 19.62
C GLY A 67 -5.18 -5.86 19.04
N VAL A 68 -4.97 -6.15 17.75
CA VAL A 68 -5.43 -7.37 17.08
C VAL A 68 -4.82 -8.61 17.72
N LYS A 69 -3.57 -8.54 18.18
CA LYS A 69 -2.95 -9.57 19.03
C LYS A 69 -3.84 -9.96 20.21
N LYS A 70 -4.38 -8.98 20.95
CA LYS A 70 -5.24 -9.24 22.12
C LYS A 70 -6.57 -9.86 21.69
N LEU A 71 -7.19 -9.34 20.64
CA LEU A 71 -8.46 -9.85 20.10
C LEU A 71 -8.35 -11.28 19.58
N TYR A 72 -7.25 -11.61 18.89
CA TYR A 72 -6.97 -12.97 18.43
C TYR A 72 -6.82 -13.92 19.61
N LEU A 73 -5.98 -13.58 20.58
CA LEU A 73 -5.76 -14.40 21.77
C LEU A 73 -7.04 -14.59 22.60
N LEU A 74 -7.90 -13.57 22.68
CA LEU A 74 -9.22 -13.68 23.31
C LEU A 74 -10.14 -14.63 22.53
N THR A 75 -10.19 -14.51 21.20
CA THR A 75 -10.99 -15.38 20.34
C THR A 75 -10.54 -16.83 20.46
N THR A 76 -9.22 -17.09 20.48
CA THR A 76 -8.63 -18.39 20.74
C THR A 76 -8.96 -18.91 22.15
N ALA A 77 -8.91 -18.05 23.17
CA ALA A 77 -9.27 -18.41 24.55
C ALA A 77 -10.72 -18.89 24.65
N VAL A 78 -11.65 -18.15 24.04
CA VAL A 78 -13.08 -18.49 24.03
C VAL A 78 -13.36 -19.72 23.17
N GLY A 79 -12.80 -19.81 21.97
CA GLY A 79 -13.14 -20.86 20.99
C GLY A 79 -12.48 -22.21 21.26
N ASN A 80 -11.18 -22.22 21.59
CA ASN A 80 -10.42 -23.46 21.76
C ASN A 80 -10.40 -23.97 23.20
N PHE A 81 -10.65 -23.11 24.17
CA PHE A 81 -10.56 -23.45 25.59
C PHE A 81 -11.85 -23.17 26.37
N GLU A 82 -12.94 -22.82 25.67
CA GLU A 82 -14.27 -22.58 26.24
C GLU A 82 -14.30 -21.58 27.41
N VAL A 83 -13.34 -20.64 27.43
CA VAL A 83 -13.21 -19.67 28.52
C VAL A 83 -14.43 -18.75 28.55
N GLY A 84 -15.02 -18.57 29.73
CA GLY A 84 -16.15 -17.66 29.94
C GLY A 84 -17.51 -18.18 29.46
N TRP A 85 -17.60 -19.39 28.89
CA TRP A 85 -18.86 -19.93 28.38
C TRP A 85 -19.94 -20.06 29.48
N LYS A 86 -19.54 -20.33 30.73
CA LYS A 86 -20.44 -20.41 31.90
C LYS A 86 -21.09 -19.06 32.26
N ILE A 87 -20.49 -17.94 31.86
CA ILE A 87 -21.01 -16.58 32.12
C ILE A 87 -22.03 -16.19 31.05
N TRP A 88 -21.82 -16.65 29.81
CA TRP A 88 -22.77 -16.44 28.73
C TRP A 88 -23.98 -17.36 28.88
N LYS A 89 -25.18 -16.80 28.64
CA LYS A 89 -26.39 -17.63 28.49
C LYS A 89 -26.16 -18.62 27.34
N LEU A 90 -26.44 -19.90 27.57
CA LEU A 90 -26.33 -20.99 26.58
C LEU A 90 -26.90 -20.60 25.21
N SER A 91 -28.09 -19.98 25.19
CA SER A 91 -28.77 -19.53 23.97
C SER A 91 -28.03 -18.42 23.18
N SER A 92 -27.00 -17.81 23.77
CA SER A 92 -26.27 -16.68 23.19
C SER A 92 -24.78 -16.94 22.94
N GLN A 93 -24.24 -18.06 23.43
CA GLN A 93 -22.81 -18.39 23.34
C GLN A 93 -22.33 -18.36 21.89
N GLN A 94 -23.03 -19.06 20.99
CA GLN A 94 -22.65 -19.15 19.58
C GLN A 94 -22.74 -17.80 18.86
N LYS A 95 -23.73 -16.97 19.20
CA LYS A 95 -23.87 -15.61 18.66
C LYS A 95 -22.70 -14.72 19.09
N ARG A 96 -22.34 -14.74 20.38
CA ARG A 96 -21.23 -13.94 20.92
C ARG A 96 -19.89 -14.39 20.37
N TYR A 97 -19.67 -15.69 20.26
CA TYR A 97 -18.47 -16.24 19.62
C TYR A 97 -18.36 -15.83 18.14
N SER A 98 -19.47 -15.90 17.39
CA SER A 98 -19.51 -15.41 16.01
C SER A 98 -19.16 -13.92 15.91
N GLN A 99 -19.67 -13.08 16.83
CA GLN A 99 -19.36 -11.64 16.84
C GLN A 99 -17.88 -11.35 17.11
N LEU A 100 -17.24 -12.11 18.00
CA LEU A 100 -15.79 -12.02 18.22
C LEU A 100 -15.01 -12.41 16.97
N GLY A 101 -15.39 -13.52 16.32
CA GLY A 101 -14.82 -13.95 15.05
C GLY A 101 -14.97 -12.91 13.94
N ASP A 102 -16.15 -12.31 13.80
CA ASP A 102 -16.41 -11.25 12.81
C ASP A 102 -15.57 -10.00 13.08
N THR A 103 -15.40 -9.62 14.34
CA THR A 103 -14.59 -8.47 14.75
C THR A 103 -13.11 -8.72 14.42
N LEU A 104 -12.61 -9.92 14.73
CA LEU A 104 -11.26 -10.34 14.40
C LEU A 104 -11.04 -10.35 12.88
N ASN A 105 -11.96 -10.93 12.11
CA ASN A 105 -11.87 -10.99 10.66
C ASN A 105 -11.86 -9.59 10.02
N LYS A 106 -12.66 -8.65 10.53
CA LYS A 106 -12.62 -7.25 10.07
C LYS A 106 -11.28 -6.59 10.34
N ALA A 107 -10.71 -6.82 11.53
CA ALA A 107 -9.42 -6.25 11.90
C ALA A 107 -8.27 -6.83 11.08
N ILE A 108 -8.28 -8.14 10.82
CA ILE A 108 -7.33 -8.82 9.93
C ILE A 108 -7.40 -8.23 8.51
N LYS A 109 -8.60 -8.10 7.93
CA LYS A 109 -8.79 -7.49 6.59
C LYS A 109 -8.29 -6.05 6.52
N ALA A 110 -8.45 -5.28 7.59
CA ALA A 110 -7.93 -3.91 7.65
C ALA A 110 -6.40 -3.88 7.61
N ILE A 111 -5.72 -4.80 8.33
CA ILE A 111 -4.26 -4.95 8.29
C ILE A 111 -3.81 -5.38 6.89
N GLU A 112 -4.44 -6.39 6.29
CA GLU A 112 -4.14 -6.84 4.94
C GLU A 112 -4.26 -5.69 3.93
N SER A 113 -5.33 -4.89 4.02
CA SER A 113 -5.53 -3.73 3.16
C SER A 113 -4.43 -2.68 3.34
N LYS A 114 -4.09 -2.35 4.59
CA LYS A 114 -3.03 -1.38 4.92
C LYS A 114 -1.67 -1.83 4.39
N CYS A 115 -1.31 -3.10 4.59
CA CYS A 115 -0.01 -3.61 4.15
C CYS A 115 0.09 -3.75 2.64
N ASN A 116 -1.00 -4.09 1.96
CA ASN A 116 -1.06 -4.05 0.50
C ASN A 116 -0.86 -2.62 -0.03
N GLU A 117 -1.47 -1.62 0.62
CA GLU A 117 -1.26 -0.21 0.28
C GLU A 117 0.20 0.23 0.47
N GLU A 118 0.80 -0.07 1.64
CA GLU A 118 2.21 0.26 1.92
C GLU A 118 3.13 -0.35 0.86
N MET A 119 2.94 -1.62 0.52
CA MET A 119 3.74 -2.28 -0.50
C MET A 119 3.57 -1.66 -1.90
N ILE A 120 2.35 -1.29 -2.30
CA ILE A 120 2.14 -0.62 -3.59
C ILE A 120 2.89 0.70 -3.61
N LYS A 121 2.82 1.49 -2.52
CA LYS A 121 3.54 2.76 -2.40
C LYS A 121 5.06 2.57 -2.42
N GLU A 122 5.58 1.53 -1.75
CA GLU A 122 6.99 1.16 -1.80
C GLU A 122 7.43 0.81 -3.23
N ASN A 123 6.66 0.00 -3.96
CA ASN A 123 6.96 -0.37 -5.34
C ASN A 123 6.95 0.85 -6.28
N ILE A 124 5.99 1.77 -6.12
CA ILE A 124 5.96 3.03 -6.86
C ILE A 124 7.21 3.87 -6.52
N GLY A 125 7.56 3.97 -5.24
CA GLY A 125 8.75 4.68 -4.77
C GLY A 125 10.06 4.09 -5.28
N ALA A 126 10.17 2.77 -5.37
CA ALA A 126 11.31 2.09 -5.96
C ALA A 126 11.43 2.38 -7.47
N GLY A 127 10.29 2.48 -8.18
CA GLY A 127 10.23 2.93 -9.57
C GLY A 127 10.74 4.36 -9.74
N PHE A 128 10.37 5.26 -8.82
CA PHE A 128 10.90 6.63 -8.77
C PHE A 128 12.41 6.65 -8.58
N ASP A 129 12.93 5.96 -7.55
CA ASP A 129 14.37 5.91 -7.25
C ASP A 129 15.14 5.39 -8.46
N LYS A 130 14.65 4.31 -9.08
CA LYS A 130 15.27 3.74 -10.27
C LYS A 130 15.36 4.76 -11.41
N SER A 131 14.32 5.56 -11.62
CA SER A 131 14.24 6.53 -12.72
C SER A 131 15.12 7.76 -12.49
N ILE A 132 15.14 8.27 -11.25
CA ILE A 132 15.99 9.42 -10.86
C ILE A 132 17.48 9.09 -10.94
N TYR A 133 17.88 7.91 -10.47
CA TYR A 133 19.30 7.56 -10.37
C TYR A 133 19.84 6.84 -11.62
N ASN A 134 19.00 6.22 -12.44
CA ASN A 134 19.40 5.63 -13.71
C ASN A 134 18.88 6.47 -14.87
N ARG A 135 19.70 7.41 -15.36
CA ARG A 135 19.39 8.19 -16.56
C ARG A 135 19.13 7.27 -17.74
N VAL A 136 17.90 7.28 -18.23
CA VAL A 136 17.53 6.61 -19.48
C VAL A 136 17.88 7.56 -20.62
N GLU A 137 18.83 7.20 -21.49
CA GLU A 137 19.31 8.08 -22.59
C GLU A 137 18.31 8.28 -23.75
N ASN A 138 17.07 7.81 -23.62
CA ASN A 138 16.23 7.46 -24.78
C ASN A 138 15.49 8.60 -25.48
N TYR A 139 15.44 9.82 -24.92
CA TYR A 139 14.76 10.96 -25.57
C TYR A 139 15.68 12.18 -25.61
N ARG A 140 16.06 12.60 -26.82
CA ARG A 140 16.94 13.75 -27.07
C ARG A 140 16.35 14.60 -28.19
N GLY A 141 16.61 15.92 -28.18
CA GLY A 141 16.24 16.79 -29.30
C GLY A 141 14.75 17.09 -29.32
N ASP A 142 14.10 16.91 -30.46
CA ASP A 142 12.68 17.22 -30.66
C ASP A 142 11.78 16.53 -29.62
N GLN A 143 12.06 15.25 -29.32
CA GLN A 143 11.27 14.49 -28.34
C GLN A 143 11.35 15.08 -26.94
N GLU A 144 12.55 15.50 -26.50
CA GLU A 144 12.76 16.11 -25.20
C GLU A 144 12.00 17.44 -25.08
N TYR A 145 12.09 18.29 -26.11
CA TYR A 145 11.33 19.54 -26.19
C TYR A 145 9.81 19.27 -26.15
N CYS A 146 9.33 18.33 -26.96
CA CYS A 146 7.91 18.01 -27.03
C CYS A 146 7.35 17.41 -25.75
N ILE A 147 8.10 16.54 -25.06
CA ILE A 147 7.72 16.00 -23.75
C ILE A 147 7.62 17.16 -22.73
N ARG A 148 8.65 18.01 -22.61
CA ARG A 148 8.62 19.14 -21.66
C ARG A 148 7.42 20.07 -21.94
N LYS A 149 7.20 20.43 -23.20
CA LYS A 149 6.06 21.25 -23.64
C LYS A 149 4.73 20.61 -23.27
N HIS A 150 4.57 19.32 -23.53
CA HIS A 150 3.36 18.59 -23.19
C HIS A 150 3.11 18.56 -21.67
N LEU A 151 4.14 18.24 -20.87
CA LEU A 151 4.00 18.16 -19.41
C LEU A 151 3.65 19.51 -18.79
N VAL A 152 4.16 20.62 -19.34
CA VAL A 152 3.74 21.98 -18.95
C VAL A 152 2.28 22.23 -19.28
N VAL A 153 1.84 21.91 -20.51
CA VAL A 153 0.44 22.08 -20.93
C VAL A 153 -0.53 21.23 -20.10
N ARG A 154 -0.12 20.03 -19.70
CA ARG A 154 -0.92 19.14 -18.82
C ARG A 154 -0.88 19.53 -17.35
N GLY A 155 -0.09 20.54 -16.97
CA GLY A 155 0.06 20.98 -15.58
C GLY A 155 0.81 19.99 -14.68
N VAL A 156 1.53 19.03 -15.26
CA VAL A 156 2.34 18.03 -14.53
C VAL A 156 3.73 18.58 -14.21
N LEU A 157 4.22 19.50 -15.05
CA LEU A 157 5.52 20.15 -14.91
C LEU A 157 5.34 21.66 -14.79
N ASP A 158 5.82 22.23 -13.69
CA ASP A 158 5.94 23.68 -13.55
C ASP A 158 7.33 24.11 -14.02
N GLN A 159 7.40 24.77 -15.19
CA GLN A 159 8.66 25.22 -15.76
C GLN A 159 9.40 26.25 -14.87
N PHE A 160 8.67 27.05 -14.08
CA PHE A 160 9.26 28.09 -13.25
C PHE A 160 9.85 27.51 -11.95
N ALA A 161 9.20 26.47 -11.41
CA ALA A 161 9.68 25.79 -10.20
C ALA A 161 11.11 25.23 -10.35
N TYR A 162 11.52 24.87 -11.57
CA TYR A 162 12.85 24.29 -11.84
C TYR A 162 13.78 25.18 -12.67
N ASN A 163 13.40 26.43 -12.94
CA ASN A 163 14.11 27.30 -13.91
C ASN A 163 14.38 26.56 -15.24
N LEU A 164 13.39 25.81 -15.71
CA LEU A 164 13.54 24.91 -16.84
C LEU A 164 13.58 25.70 -18.15
N ILE A 165 14.64 25.51 -18.94
CA ILE A 165 14.62 25.93 -20.35
C ILE A 165 13.75 24.95 -21.12
N LEU A 166 12.58 25.41 -21.58
CA LEU A 166 11.62 24.57 -22.27
C LEU A 166 12.20 23.99 -23.58
N ASN A 167 12.91 24.83 -24.34
CA ASN A 167 13.57 24.49 -25.59
C ASN A 167 15.10 24.59 -25.44
N PRO A 168 15.76 23.58 -24.84
CA PRO A 168 17.18 23.68 -24.49
C PRO A 168 18.13 23.62 -25.69
N LYS A 169 17.65 23.26 -26.89
CA LYS A 169 18.47 23.01 -28.09
C LYS A 169 18.11 23.89 -29.28
N GLY A 170 17.30 24.94 -29.09
CA GLY A 170 16.90 25.84 -30.17
C GLY A 170 16.12 25.14 -31.28
N ILE A 171 15.30 24.16 -30.91
CA ILE A 171 14.43 23.40 -31.82
C ILE A 171 13.50 24.38 -32.55
N ASN A 172 13.39 24.25 -33.88
CA ASN A 172 12.48 25.08 -34.65
C ASN A 172 11.02 24.63 -34.43
N GLU A 173 10.30 25.37 -33.59
CA GLU A 173 8.95 25.01 -33.15
C GLU A 173 7.93 24.93 -34.29
N ASN A 174 8.19 25.61 -35.42
CA ASN A 174 7.31 25.58 -36.59
C ASN A 174 7.47 24.32 -37.44
N LEU A 175 8.55 23.56 -37.24
CA LEU A 175 8.86 22.35 -38.01
C LEU A 175 8.64 21.06 -37.22
N VAL A 176 8.44 21.16 -35.90
CA VAL A 176 8.31 19.98 -35.02
C VAL A 176 6.85 19.71 -34.68
N ASP A 177 6.38 18.55 -35.08
CA ASP A 177 5.04 18.04 -34.74
C ASP A 177 5.03 17.36 -33.36
N CYS A 178 5.01 18.19 -32.31
CA CYS A 178 4.96 17.70 -30.94
C CYS A 178 3.69 16.92 -30.61
N ALA A 179 2.57 17.20 -31.26
CA ALA A 179 1.31 16.50 -30.99
C ALA A 179 1.44 15.02 -31.39
N THR A 180 1.97 14.75 -32.58
CA THR A 180 2.19 13.38 -33.06
C THR A 180 3.26 12.66 -32.25
N ILE A 181 4.40 13.31 -31.98
CA ILE A 181 5.50 12.72 -31.21
C ILE A 181 5.01 12.28 -29.83
N VAL A 182 4.33 13.17 -29.09
CA VAL A 182 3.90 12.86 -27.73
C VAL A 182 2.75 11.86 -27.72
N SER A 183 1.79 11.97 -28.65
CA SER A 183 0.73 10.97 -28.77
C SER A 183 1.31 9.58 -28.99
N ASN A 184 2.33 9.43 -29.85
CA ASN A 184 3.00 8.16 -30.07
C ASN A 184 3.68 7.63 -28.80
N ILE A 185 4.32 8.49 -28.00
CA ILE A 185 4.98 8.07 -26.76
C ILE A 185 3.93 7.63 -25.73
N VAL A 186 2.96 8.50 -25.43
CA VAL A 186 1.94 8.28 -24.39
C VAL A 186 1.05 7.09 -24.73
N GLU A 187 0.52 7.02 -25.95
CA GLU A 187 -0.37 5.93 -26.36
C GLU A 187 0.35 4.58 -26.44
N ASN A 188 1.63 4.55 -26.85
CA ASN A 188 2.40 3.32 -26.83
C ASN A 188 2.66 2.83 -25.40
N SER A 189 2.83 3.73 -24.43
CA SER A 189 2.94 3.35 -23.02
C SER A 189 1.63 2.77 -22.50
N TYR A 190 0.49 3.39 -22.79
CA TYR A 190 -0.82 2.84 -22.42
C TYR A 190 -1.14 1.50 -23.10
N ARG A 191 -0.74 1.27 -24.35
CA ARG A 191 -0.94 -0.02 -25.04
C ARG A 191 -0.13 -1.17 -24.42
N LYS A 192 0.99 -0.88 -23.78
CA LYS A 192 1.86 -1.88 -23.13
C LYS A 192 1.40 -2.23 -21.71
N MET A 193 0.49 -1.45 -21.15
CA MET A 193 -0.04 -1.63 -19.81
C MET A 193 -0.95 -2.87 -19.73
N LYS A 194 -0.76 -3.68 -18.69
CA LYS A 194 -1.59 -4.86 -18.41
C LYS A 194 -2.72 -4.50 -17.42
N PHE A 195 -3.59 -3.59 -17.82
CA PHE A 195 -4.77 -3.15 -17.06
C PHE A 195 -6.04 -3.25 -17.91
N SER A 196 -7.22 -3.18 -17.28
CA SER A 196 -8.48 -3.12 -18.02
C SER A 196 -8.60 -1.82 -18.82
N GLN A 197 -9.43 -1.81 -19.88
CA GLN A 197 -9.64 -0.60 -20.69
C GLN A 197 -10.20 0.56 -19.84
N CYS A 198 -11.10 0.26 -18.90
CA CYS A 198 -11.63 1.26 -17.96
C CYS A 198 -10.50 1.89 -17.13
N GLU A 199 -9.59 1.08 -16.57
CA GLU A 199 -8.47 1.59 -15.79
C GLU A 199 -7.53 2.46 -16.66
N ILE A 200 -7.24 2.02 -17.89
CA ILE A 200 -6.42 2.78 -18.84
C ILE A 200 -7.06 4.14 -19.16
N ASP A 201 -8.39 4.20 -19.33
CA ASP A 201 -9.08 5.45 -19.61
C ASP A 201 -9.06 6.41 -18.42
N GLU A 202 -9.17 5.89 -17.18
CA GLU A 202 -8.97 6.70 -15.98
C GLU A 202 -7.51 7.18 -15.83
N PHE A 203 -6.55 6.33 -16.17
CA PHE A 203 -5.14 6.71 -16.18
C PHE A 203 -4.85 7.83 -17.19
N ARG A 204 -5.46 7.80 -18.38
CA ARG A 204 -5.39 8.87 -19.38
C ARG A 204 -5.99 10.18 -18.87
N ARG A 205 -7.18 10.12 -18.27
CA ARG A 205 -7.86 11.30 -17.73
C ARG A 205 -7.05 12.01 -16.65
N ARG A 206 -6.26 11.26 -15.89
CA ARG A 206 -5.52 11.74 -14.71
C ARG A 206 -4.02 11.82 -14.91
N ASN A 207 -3.54 11.82 -16.17
CA ASN A 207 -2.14 12.07 -16.50
C ASN A 207 -1.14 11.03 -15.94
N TYR A 208 -1.55 9.77 -15.79
CA TYR A 208 -0.71 8.74 -15.17
C TYR A 208 0.66 8.62 -15.85
N ILE A 209 0.68 8.49 -17.18
CA ILE A 209 1.93 8.33 -17.94
C ILE A 209 2.75 9.61 -17.90
N GLU A 210 2.11 10.77 -17.87
CA GLU A 210 2.79 12.05 -17.81
C GLU A 210 3.57 12.21 -16.50
N TYR A 211 3.09 11.68 -15.37
CA TYR A 211 3.88 11.60 -14.14
C TYR A 211 5.11 10.70 -14.30
N ASP A 212 4.97 9.55 -14.97
CA ASP A 212 6.10 8.67 -15.30
C ASP A 212 7.11 9.41 -16.21
N LEU A 213 6.63 10.10 -17.25
CA LEU A 213 7.48 10.88 -18.15
C LEU A 213 8.24 12.00 -17.42
N LYS A 214 7.60 12.66 -16.44
CA LYS A 214 8.26 13.69 -15.62
C LYS A 214 9.47 13.10 -14.89
N ILE A 215 9.30 11.97 -14.21
CA ILE A 215 10.35 11.36 -13.38
C ILE A 215 11.41 10.62 -14.19
N GLU A 216 11.05 10.09 -15.37
CA GLU A 216 11.99 9.37 -16.24
C GLU A 216 12.84 10.32 -17.11
N TYR A 217 12.27 11.47 -17.54
CA TYR A 217 12.92 12.29 -18.58
C TYR A 217 13.21 13.72 -18.17
N VAL A 218 12.44 14.31 -17.27
CA VAL A 218 12.65 15.71 -16.88
C VAL A 218 13.56 15.76 -15.66
N LEU A 219 13.12 15.20 -14.54
CA LEU A 219 13.82 15.33 -13.26
C LEU A 219 15.28 14.83 -13.26
N PRO A 220 15.65 13.70 -13.90
CA PRO A 220 17.04 13.20 -13.90
C PRO A 220 18.02 14.14 -14.62
N ASN A 221 17.50 15.03 -15.48
CA ASN A 221 18.27 16.00 -16.25
C ASN A 221 18.38 17.37 -15.56
N LEU A 222 17.77 17.52 -14.38
CA LEU A 222 17.84 18.73 -13.57
C LEU A 222 18.84 18.56 -12.43
N TYR A 223 19.44 19.68 -12.02
CA TYR A 223 20.20 19.73 -10.78
C TYR A 223 19.23 19.93 -9.62
N LEU A 224 18.79 18.82 -9.02
CA LEU A 224 17.90 18.83 -7.86
C LEU A 224 18.69 18.57 -6.57
N THR A 225 18.36 19.33 -5.53
CA THR A 225 18.84 19.08 -4.17
C THR A 225 18.20 17.81 -3.59
N PRO A 226 18.81 17.18 -2.57
CA PRO A 226 18.21 16.03 -1.89
C PRO A 226 16.80 16.31 -1.33
N HIS A 227 16.55 17.55 -0.90
CA HIS A 227 15.23 17.96 -0.41
C HIS A 227 14.18 17.98 -1.52
N GLU A 228 14.52 18.53 -2.69
CA GLU A 228 13.63 18.54 -3.85
C GLU A 228 13.35 17.13 -4.35
N ILE A 229 14.35 16.26 -4.42
CA ILE A 229 14.16 14.85 -4.80
C ILE A 229 13.20 14.15 -3.82
N ALA A 230 13.36 14.37 -2.51
CA ALA A 230 12.50 13.79 -1.50
C ALA A 230 11.05 14.29 -1.60
N LYS A 231 10.85 15.57 -1.94
CA LYS A 231 9.53 16.15 -2.20
C LYS A 231 8.90 15.54 -3.45
N GLU A 232 9.62 15.53 -4.57
CA GLU A 232 9.16 14.92 -5.83
C GLU A 232 8.78 13.45 -5.67
N LYS A 233 9.58 12.70 -4.92
CA LYS A 233 9.30 11.30 -4.61
C LYS A 233 7.97 11.14 -3.89
N ARG A 234 7.73 11.96 -2.87
CA ARG A 234 6.48 11.92 -2.09
C ARG A 234 5.29 12.28 -2.96
N ASP A 235 5.37 13.39 -3.66
CA ASP A 235 4.29 13.89 -4.53
C ASP A 235 3.95 12.87 -5.63
N TYR A 236 4.97 12.24 -6.22
CA TYR A 236 4.81 11.17 -7.20
C TYR A 236 4.14 9.92 -6.60
N ILE A 237 4.63 9.41 -5.47
CA ILE A 237 4.05 8.23 -4.80
C ILE A 237 2.59 8.48 -4.47
N GLU A 238 2.27 9.61 -3.85
CA GLU A 238 0.90 9.94 -3.44
C GLU A 238 -0.04 10.08 -4.64
N THR A 239 0.41 10.78 -5.69
CA THR A 239 -0.40 11.02 -6.88
C THR A 239 -0.64 9.75 -7.68
N VAL A 240 0.41 9.01 -8.01
CA VAL A 240 0.30 7.78 -8.82
C VAL A 240 -0.47 6.70 -8.06
N TYR A 241 -0.23 6.55 -6.76
CA TYR A 241 -1.00 5.64 -5.92
C TYR A 241 -2.49 6.01 -5.94
N LYS A 242 -2.82 7.29 -5.76
CA LYS A 242 -4.22 7.76 -5.76
C LYS A 242 -4.89 7.50 -7.10
N ILE A 243 -4.25 7.83 -8.22
CA ILE A 243 -4.79 7.54 -9.56
C ILE A 243 -5.08 6.05 -9.72
N ARG A 244 -4.13 5.20 -9.31
CA ARG A 244 -4.26 3.74 -9.40
C ARG A 244 -5.39 3.20 -8.53
N SER A 245 -5.50 3.71 -7.30
CA SER A 245 -6.53 3.29 -6.34
C SER A 245 -7.93 3.70 -6.81
N ASP A 246 -8.09 4.96 -7.21
CA ASP A 246 -9.36 5.52 -7.69
C ASP A 246 -9.84 4.78 -8.95
N ALA A 247 -8.95 4.55 -9.93
CA ALA A 247 -9.29 3.82 -11.14
C ALA A 247 -9.75 2.39 -10.84
N LYS A 248 -9.03 1.68 -9.96
CA LYS A 248 -9.40 0.32 -9.55
C LYS A 248 -10.75 0.29 -8.84
N ALA A 249 -11.04 1.25 -7.97
CA ALA A 249 -12.31 1.34 -7.26
C ALA A 249 -13.47 1.57 -8.23
N LEU A 250 -13.37 2.61 -9.07
CA LEU A 250 -14.39 2.97 -10.06
C LEU A 250 -14.66 1.83 -11.05
N CYS A 251 -13.62 1.21 -11.59
CA CYS A 251 -13.77 0.16 -12.60
C CYS A 251 -14.23 -1.18 -12.02
N LYS A 252 -14.13 -1.38 -10.70
CA LYS A 252 -14.68 -2.56 -10.02
C LYS A 252 -16.19 -2.42 -9.76
N GLU A 253 -16.68 -1.20 -9.57
CA GLU A 253 -18.12 -0.90 -9.39
C GLU A 253 -18.92 -1.06 -10.69
N LEU A 254 -18.29 -0.94 -11.86
CA LEU A 254 -18.91 -1.10 -13.18
C LEU A 254 -19.11 -2.56 -13.63
N LEU A 255 -18.71 -3.54 -12.81
CA LEU A 255 -18.87 -4.97 -13.07
C LEU A 255 -20.07 -5.61 -12.35
N PHE A 256 -20.90 -4.78 -11.70
CA PHE A 256 -22.16 -5.15 -11.05
C PHE A 256 -23.29 -4.25 -11.54
#